data_AF-A0A8B5X8Y7-F1
#
_entry.id   AF-A0A8B5X8Y7-F1
#
_cell.length_a   1.000
_cell.length_b   1.000
_cell.length_c   1.000
_cell.angle_alpha   90.00
_cell.angle_beta   90.00
_cell.angle_gamma   90.00
#
_symmetry.space_group_name_H-M   'P 1'
#
loop_
_entity.id
_entity.type
_entity.pdbx_description
1 polymer ?
#
loop_
_entity_poly.entity_id
_entity_poly.type
_entity_poly.pdbx_seq_one_letter_code
_entity_poly.pdbx_strand_id
1 'polypeptide(L)' 'MTPDPIVEAVRKRLALRSEEGQRKYGTTLMRNDLNLLDWLRHLQEELLDAALYVERLIADESRHSDDGK' A
#
# COMPACT_ATOMS: atom_id res chain seq x y z
N MET A 1 -7.68 27.76 11.04
CA MET A 1 -6.72 27.11 10.13
C MET A 1 -7.48 26.05 9.37
N THR A 2 -7.45 26.07 8.03
CA THR A 2 -8.13 25.05 7.22
C THR A 2 -7.18 23.86 7.06
N PRO A 3 -7.60 22.61 7.36
CA PRO A 3 -6.77 21.43 7.15
C PRO A 3 -6.42 21.25 5.66
N ASP A 4 -5.24 20.72 5.38
CA ASP A 4 -4.83 20.37 4.02
C ASP A 4 -5.69 19.19 3.51
N PRO A 5 -6.47 19.37 2.43
CA PRO A 5 -7.37 18.33 1.93
C PRO A 5 -6.64 17.08 1.44
N ILE A 6 -5.40 17.19 0.96
CA ILE A 6 -4.59 16.04 0.53
C ILE A 6 -4.18 15.22 1.74
N VAL A 7 -3.72 15.88 2.81
CA VAL A 7 -3.35 15.23 4.07
C VAL A 7 -4.56 14.47 4.65
N GLU A 8 -5.73 15.10 4.67
CA GLU A 8 -6.94 14.46 5.18
C GLU A 8 -7.38 13.25 4.35
N ALA A 9 -7.23 13.32 3.02
CA ALA A 9 -7.51 12.18 2.15
C ALA A 9 -6.59 10.98 2.46
N VAL A 10 -5.29 11.23 2.69
CA VAL A 10 -4.34 10.18 3.07
C VAL A 10 -4.65 9.61 4.45
N ARG A 11 -4.97 10.46 5.44
CA ARG A 11 -5.38 10.00 6.78
C ARG A 11 -6.61 9.10 6.72
N LYS A 12 -7.61 9.45 5.92
CA LYS A 12 -8.81 8.62 5.73
C LYS A 12 -8.46 7.26 5.10
N ARG A 13 -7.59 7.23 4.09
CA ARG A 13 -7.14 5.97 3.46
C ARG A 13 -6.39 5.08 4.45
N LEU A 14 -5.54 5.66 5.30
CA LEU A 14 -4.84 4.92 6.37
C LEU A 14 -5.83 4.32 7.37
N ALA A 15 -6.85 5.08 7.81
CA ALA A 15 -7.87 4.60 8.72
C ALA A 15 -8.66 3.43 8.13
N LEU A 16 -9.14 3.55 6.89
CA LEU A 16 -9.89 2.49 6.20
C LEU A 16 -9.07 1.20 6.05
N ARG A 17 -7.78 1.31 5.68
CA ARG A 17 -6.89 0.14 5.62
C ARG A 17 -6.70 -0.52 7.00
N SER A 18 -6.63 0.27 8.07
CA SER A 18 -6.56 -0.26 9.42
C SER A 18 -7.83 -1.02 9.79
N GLU A 19 -9.01 -0.48 9.48
CA GLU A 19 -10.30 -1.15 9.72
C GLU A 19 -10.41 -2.47 8.94
N GLU A 20 -9.99 -2.49 7.67
CA GLU A 20 -9.94 -3.72 6.86
C GLU A 20 -8.99 -4.76 7.44
N GLY A 21 -7.79 -4.34 7.86
CA GLY A 21 -6.82 -5.22 8.52
C GLY A 21 -7.37 -5.80 9.83
N GLN A 22 -7.99 -4.96 10.66
CA GLN A 22 -8.65 -5.40 11.90
C GLN A 22 -9.79 -6.37 11.63
N ARG A 23 -10.61 -6.16 10.58
CA ARG A 23 -11.67 -7.08 10.16
C ARG A 23 -11.11 -8.42 9.66
N LYS A 24 -9.98 -8.41 8.95
CA LYS A 24 -9.33 -9.61 8.40
C LYS A 24 -8.62 -10.45 9.46
N TYR A 25 -7.91 -9.80 10.39
CA TYR A 25 -7.03 -10.47 11.35
C TYR A 25 -7.57 -10.49 12.78
N GLY A 26 -8.68 -9.79 13.05
CA GLY A 26 -9.29 -9.72 14.38
C GLY A 26 -8.46 -8.94 15.42
N THR A 27 -7.42 -8.22 14.99
CA THR A 27 -6.48 -7.52 15.87
C THR A 27 -5.87 -6.29 15.19
N THR A 28 -5.25 -5.41 15.98
CA THR A 28 -4.52 -4.24 15.47
C THR A 28 -3.06 -4.59 15.16
N LEU A 29 -2.28 -3.61 14.67
CA LEU A 29 -0.83 -3.78 14.54
C LEU A 29 -0.11 -3.94 15.89
N MET A 30 -0.78 -3.68 17.02
CA MET A 30 -0.26 -3.98 18.37
C MET A 30 -0.34 -5.47 18.74
N ARG A 31 -0.63 -6.35 17.77
CA ARG A 31 -0.60 -7.80 17.94
C ARG A 31 0.81 -8.29 18.36
N ASN A 32 0.86 -9.33 19.18
CA ASN A 32 2.09 -9.87 19.77
C ASN A 32 2.39 -11.32 19.36
N ASP A 33 1.63 -11.85 18.40
CA ASP A 33 1.73 -13.21 17.89
C ASP A 33 2.69 -13.35 16.70
N LEU A 34 3.19 -12.25 16.15
CA LEU A 34 4.20 -12.22 15.09
C LEU A 34 5.56 -11.79 15.65
N ASN A 35 6.62 -12.51 15.25
CA ASN A 35 7.99 -12.09 15.55
C ASN A 35 8.51 -11.09 14.49
N LEU A 36 9.71 -10.53 14.72
CA LEU A 36 10.31 -9.56 13.81
C LEU A 36 10.51 -10.10 12.38
N LEU A 37 10.89 -11.37 12.22
CA LEU A 37 11.10 -11.97 10.91
C LEU A 37 9.78 -12.11 10.13
N ASP A 38 8.68 -12.43 10.81
CA ASP A 38 7.36 -12.50 10.18
C ASP A 38 6.92 -11.12 9.68
N TRP A 39 7.13 -10.06 10.48
CA TRP A 39 6.89 -8.68 10.06
C TRP A 39 7.73 -8.28 8.83
N LEU A 40 9.01 -8.63 8.82
CA LEU A 40 9.89 -8.33 7.69
C LEU A 40 9.47 -9.06 6.43
N ARG A 41 9.01 -10.31 6.55
CA ARG A 41 8.48 -11.08 5.41
C ARG A 41 7.20 -10.47 4.86
N HIS A 42 6.25 -10.12 5.72
CA HIS A 42 5.03 -9.44 5.27
C HIS A 42 5.33 -8.11 4.59
N LEU A 43 6.27 -7.33 5.13
CA LEU A 43 6.71 -6.09 4.48
C LEU A 43 7.35 -6.37 3.11
N GLN A 44 8.21 -7.40 3.00
CA GLN A 44 8.82 -7.77 1.74
C GLN A 44 7.77 -8.16 0.68
N GLU A 45 6.76 -8.93 1.07
CA GLU A 45 5.64 -9.31 0.19
C GLU A 45 4.89 -8.07 -0.32
N GLU A 46 4.51 -7.14 0.56
CA GLU A 46 3.79 -5.91 0.18
C GLU A 46 4.65 -4.98 -0.71
N LEU A 47 5.97 -4.97 -0.52
CA LEU A 47 6.89 -4.22 -1.40
C LEU A 47 7.01 -4.86 -2.78
N LEU A 48 6.95 -6.19 -2.88
CA LEU A 48 6.92 -6.89 -4.16
C LEU A 48 5.62 -6.59 -4.91
N ASP A 49 4.48 -6.57 -4.22
CA ASP A 49 3.20 -6.16 -4.82
C ASP A 49 3.27 -4.72 -5.36
N ALA A 50 3.88 -3.79 -4.61
CA ALA A 50 4.12 -2.43 -5.07
C ALA A 50 5.02 -2.39 -6.32
N ALA A 51 6.09 -3.18 -6.35
CA ALA A 51 6.98 -3.29 -7.51
C ALA A 51 6.26 -3.80 -8.77
N LEU A 52 5.34 -4.78 -8.61
CA LEU A 52 4.53 -5.28 -9.72
C LEU A 52 3.61 -4.19 -10.31
N TYR A 53 3.00 -3.35 -9.46
CA TYR A 53 2.21 -2.21 -9.94
C TYR A 53 3.06 -1.21 -10.72
N VAL A 54 4.26 -0.91 -10.23
CA VAL A 54 5.20 -0.01 -10.92
C VAL A 54 5.60 -0.58 -12.29
N GLU A 55 6.00 -1.84 -12.35
CA GLU A 55 6.38 -2.52 -13.59
C GLU A 55 5.23 -2.52 -14.61
N ARG A 56 4.01 -2.80 -14.16
CA ARG A 56 2.81 -2.76 -15.01
C ARG A 56 2.61 -1.37 -15.63
N LEU A 57 2.75 -0.31 -14.84
CA LEU A 57 2.60 1.08 -15.31
C LEU A 57 3.72 1.48 -16.26
N ILE A 58 4.98 1.10 -15.98
CA ILE A 58 6.11 1.32 -16.88
C ILE A 58 5.84 0.66 -18.24
N ALA A 59 5.35 -0.58 -18.24
CA ALA A 59 5.02 -1.30 -19.47
C ALA A 59 3.90 -0.62 -20.26
N ASP A 60 2.89 -0.06 -19.58
CA ASP A 60 1.79 0.67 -20.23
C ASP A 60 2.29 1.99 -20.83
N GLU A 61 3.05 2.80 -20.08
CA GLU A 61 3.60 4.09 -20.55
C GLU A 61 4.61 3.92 -21.70
N SER A 62 5.42 2.85 -21.67
CA SER A 62 6.41 2.57 -22.72
C SER A 62 5.76 2.28 -24.07
N ARG A 63 4.59 1.61 -24.07
CA ARG A 63 3.82 1.34 -25.30
C ARG A 63 3.17 2.60 -25.87
N HIS A 64 2.65 3.48 -25.01
CA HIS A 64 2.09 4.76 -25.44
C HIS A 64 3.13 5.69 -26.07
N SER A 65 4.40 5.55 -25.67
CA SER A 65 5.51 6.33 -26.23
C SER A 65 5.93 5.88 -27.64
N ASP A 66 5.64 4.64 -28.04
CA ASP A 66 5.97 4.09 -29.36
C ASP A 66 4.87 4.33 -30.40
N ASP A 67 3.60 4.47 -30.00
CA ASP A 67 2.45 4.72 -30.90
C ASP A 67 2.30 6.20 -31.33
N GLY A 68 3.16 7.09 -30.80
CA GLY A 68 3.16 8.53 -31.06
C GLY A 68 4.18 9.02 -32.09
N LYS A 69 4.83 8.11 -32.83
CA LYS A 69 5.85 8.43 -33.85
C LYS A 69 5.45 8.02 -35.26
#